data_AF-A0A2N9NE65-F1
#
_entry.id   AF-A0A2N9NE65-F1
#
_cell.length_a   1.000
_cell.length_b   1.000
_cell.length_c   1.000
_cell.angle_alpha   90.00
_cell.angle_beta   90.00
_cell.angle_gamma   90.00
#
_symmetry.space_group_name_H-M   'P 1'
#
loop_
_entity.id
_entity.type
_entity.pdbx_description
1 polymer ?
#
loop_
_entity_poly.entity_id
_entity_poly.type
_entity_poly.pdbx_seq_one_letter_code
_entity_poly.pdbx_strand_id
1 'polypeptide(L)'
;MGLDIRWPIGLMFSLLGAMLVIYGLATSANAELYQRSLDINVNLYWGLLLLVFGGSMLAMAWRGSRQPNGPEAQKGTGNPEATPR
;
A
#
# COMPACT_ATOMS: atom_id res chain seq x y z
N MET A 1 15.77 5.72 -10.50
CA MET A 1 14.92 4.56 -10.20
C MET A 1 13.74 5.07 -9.38
N GLY A 2 12.58 5.28 -10.00
CA GLY A 2 11.40 5.80 -9.29
C GLY A 2 10.82 4.69 -8.42
N LEU A 3 10.97 4.80 -7.10
CA LEU A 3 10.34 3.89 -6.16
C LEU A 3 8.83 4.12 -6.24
N ASP A 4 8.04 3.07 -6.51
CA ASP A 4 6.57 3.19 -6.56
C ASP A 4 6.10 3.72 -5.21
N ILE A 5 5.61 4.95 -5.20
CA ILE A 5 5.18 5.68 -4.00
C ILE A 5 4.10 4.91 -3.22
N ARG A 6 3.40 3.98 -3.87
CA ARG A 6 2.38 3.12 -3.25
C ARG A 6 2.98 2.17 -2.21
N TRP A 7 4.22 1.76 -2.38
CA TRP A 7 4.91 0.88 -1.43
C TRP A 7 5.16 1.53 -0.07
N PRO A 8 5.89 2.67 0.03
CA PRO A 8 6.15 3.30 1.32
C PRO A 8 4.88 3.83 1.98
N ILE A 9 3.96 4.40 1.21
CA ILE A 9 2.69 4.90 1.75
C ILE A 9 1.83 3.74 2.27
N GLY A 10 1.63 2.69 1.47
CA GLY A 10 0.82 1.53 1.88
C GLY A 10 1.38 0.83 3.12
N LEU A 11 2.71 0.73 3.22
CA LEU A 11 3.39 0.10 4.35
C LEU A 11 3.26 0.95 5.64
N MET A 12 3.42 2.27 5.54
CA MET A 12 3.22 3.19 6.68
C MET A 12 1.79 3.11 7.22
N PHE A 13 0.78 3.21 6.34
CA PHE A 13 -0.63 3.13 6.76
C PHE A 13 -0.99 1.76 7.34
N SER A 14 -0.46 0.67 6.77
CA SER A 14 -0.69 -0.68 7.30
C SER A 14 -0.05 -0.88 8.68
N LEU A 15 1.18 -0.42 8.88
CA LEU A 15 1.87 -0.52 10.18
C LEU A 15 1.16 0.29 11.26
N LEU A 16 0.82 1.55 10.97
CA LEU A 16 0.12 2.41 11.91
C LEU A 16 -1.29 1.87 12.22
N GLY A 17 -2.02 1.42 11.19
CA GLY A 17 -3.33 0.79 11.36
C GLY A 17 -3.26 -0.48 12.22
N ALA A 18 -2.28 -1.35 11.95
CA ALA A 18 -2.07 -2.57 12.75
C ALA A 18 -1.75 -2.24 14.21
N MET A 19 -0.87 -1.26 14.46
CA MET A 19 -0.55 -0.84 15.82
C MET A 19 -1.77 -0.28 16.55
N LEU A 20 -2.62 0.49 15.87
CA LEU A 20 -3.85 1.05 16.44
C LEU A 20 -4.91 -0.02 16.72
N VAL A 21 -5.03 -1.03 15.84
CA VAL A 21 -5.89 -2.21 16.07
C VAL A 21 -5.41 -2.99 17.29
N ILE A 22 -4.11 -3.30 17.38
CA ILE A 22 -3.54 -4.02 18.53
C ILE A 22 -3.77 -3.21 19.81
N TYR A 23 -3.51 -1.91 19.78
CA TYR A 23 -3.74 -1.03 20.92
C TYR A 23 -5.22 -1.00 21.31
N GLY A 24 -6.13 -0.85 20.34
CA GLY A 24 -7.57 -0.87 20.57
C GLY A 24 -8.06 -2.19 21.17
N LEU A 25 -7.54 -3.33 20.71
CA LEU A 25 -7.85 -4.65 21.28
C LEU A 25 -7.27 -4.81 22.69
N ALA A 26 -6.03 -4.39 22.91
CA ALA A 26 -5.39 -4.48 24.22
C ALA A 26 -6.05 -3.57 25.26
N THR A 27 -6.63 -2.44 24.83
CA THR A 27 -7.28 -1.48 25.70
C THR A 27 -8.78 -1.68 25.84
N SER A 28 -9.41 -2.59 25.09
CA SER A 28 -10.87 -2.76 25.02
C SER A 28 -11.57 -3.06 26.35
N ALA A 29 -10.85 -3.58 27.35
CA ALA A 29 -11.38 -3.86 28.68
C ALA A 29 -11.35 -2.64 29.64
N ASN A 30 -10.70 -1.54 29.24
CA ASN A 30 -10.55 -0.34 30.06
C ASN A 30 -11.67 0.68 29.76
N ALA A 31 -12.84 0.48 30.36
CA ALA A 31 -14.01 1.36 30.18
C ALA A 31 -13.70 2.85 30.49
N GLU A 32 -12.81 3.13 31.44
CA GLU A 32 -12.41 4.49 31.83
C GLU A 32 -11.73 5.27 30.69
N LEU A 33 -11.00 4.58 29.79
CA LEU A 33 -10.38 5.21 28.62
C LEU A 33 -11.41 5.62 27.55
N TYR A 34 -12.52 4.90 27.43
CA TYR A 34 -13.53 5.11 26.39
C TYR A 34 -14.72 5.98 26.83
N GLN A 35 -14.82 6.34 28.11
CA GLN A 35 -15.85 7.27 28.59
C GLN A 35 -15.82 8.62 27.87
N ARG A 36 -14.64 9.11 27.45
CA ARG A 36 -14.52 10.34 26.63
C ARG A 36 -14.99 10.17 25.19
N SER A 37 -15.14 8.94 24.70
CA SER A 37 -15.52 8.60 23.33
C SER A 37 -16.88 7.89 23.24
N LEU A 38 -17.79 8.13 24.19
CA LEU A 38 -19.12 7.51 24.27
C LEU A 38 -19.06 5.98 24.35
N ASP A 39 -18.04 5.43 25.04
CA ASP A 39 -17.80 3.98 25.17
C ASP A 39 -17.44 3.27 23.84
N ILE A 40 -17.12 4.05 22.80
CA ILE A 40 -16.71 3.54 21.50
C ILE A 40 -15.21 3.37 21.44
N ASN A 41 -14.74 2.22 20.95
CA ASN A 41 -13.32 1.94 20.74
C ASN A 41 -12.80 2.61 19.45
N VAL A 42 -12.64 3.94 19.50
CA VAL A 42 -12.21 4.78 18.38
C VAL A 42 -10.89 4.30 17.76
N ASN A 43 -9.95 3.84 18.59
CA ASN A 43 -8.65 3.31 18.15
C ASN A 43 -8.81 2.07 17.27
N LEU A 44 -9.73 1.17 17.64
CA LEU A 44 -9.99 -0.04 16.87
C LEU A 44 -10.64 0.30 15.52
N TYR A 45 -11.68 1.15 15.50
CA TYR A 45 -12.38 1.52 14.27
C TYR A 45 -11.47 2.26 13.28
N TRP A 46 -10.75 3.28 13.74
CA TRP A 46 -9.81 4.00 12.89
C TRP A 46 -8.61 3.16 12.50
N GLY A 47 -8.14 2.28 13.39
CA GLY A 47 -7.08 1.32 13.10
C GLY A 47 -7.47 0.38 11.97
N LEU A 48 -8.70 -0.16 12.03
CA LEU A 48 -9.24 -1.04 11.00
C LEU A 48 -9.36 -0.32 9.65
N LEU A 49 -9.86 0.93 9.66
CA LEU A 49 -10.00 1.76 8.46
C LEU A 49 -8.63 2.02 7.81
N LEU A 50 -7.63 2.43 8.60
CA LEU A 50 -6.25 2.65 8.14
C LEU A 50 -5.61 1.37 7.63
N LEU A 51 -5.85 0.23 8.29
CA LEU A 51 -5.30 -1.07 7.91
C LEU A 51 -5.89 -1.56 6.58
N VAL A 52 -7.21 -1.43 6.39
CA VAL A 52 -7.88 -1.76 5.12
C VAL A 52 -7.37 -0.85 4.00
N PHE A 53 -7.25 0.45 4.26
CA PHE A 53 -6.73 1.41 3.30
C PHE A 53 -5.28 1.09 2.89
N GLY A 54 -4.37 0.96 3.87
CA GLY A 54 -2.96 0.62 3.63
C GLY A 54 -2.80 -0.72 2.91
N GLY A 55 -3.56 -1.73 3.34
CA GLY A 55 -3.57 -3.06 2.71
C GLY A 55 -4.05 -3.03 1.26
N SER A 56 -5.08 -2.24 0.96
CA SER A 56 -5.55 -2.05 -0.42
C SER A 56 -4.48 -1.42 -1.32
N MET A 57 -3.74 -0.44 -0.78
CA MET A 57 -2.66 0.22 -1.50
C MET A 57 -1.49 -0.74 -1.77
N LEU A 58 -1.13 -1.56 -0.78
CA LEU A 58 -0.09 -2.58 -0.91
C LEU A 58 -0.50 -3.68 -1.91
N ALA A 59 -1.78 -4.07 -1.90
CA ALA A 59 -2.33 -5.01 -2.88
C ALA A 59 -2.26 -4.43 -4.31
N MET A 60 -2.58 -3.15 -4.50
CA MET A 60 -2.44 -2.49 -5.80
C MET A 60 -0.98 -2.38 -6.24
N ALA A 61 -0.07 -2.02 -5.34
CA ALA A 61 1.36 -1.96 -5.62
C ALA A 61 1.88 -3.32 -6.10
N TRP A 62 1.49 -4.40 -5.40
CA TRP A 62 1.90 -5.77 -5.73
C TRP A 62 1.28 -6.32 -7.02
N ARG A 63 0.10 -5.83 -7.41
CA ARG A 63 -0.52 -6.15 -8.71
C ARG A 63 0.14 -5.37 -9.85
N GLY A 64 0.51 -4.11 -9.63
CA GLY A 64 1.19 -3.27 -10.61
C GLY A 64 2.59 -3.77 -10.96
N SER A 65 3.32 -4.31 -9.99
CA SER A 65 4.64 -4.93 -10.24
C SER A 65 4.57 -6.24 -11.03
N ARG A 66 3.37 -6.79 -11.22
CA ARG A 66 3.13 -8.02 -11.99
C ARG A 66 2.65 -7.78 -13.42
N GLN A 67 2.46 -6.54 -13.88
CA GLN A 67 2.30 -6.30 -15.31
C GLN A 67 3.66 -6.54 -15.96
N PRO A 68 3.87 -7.67 -16.67
CA PRO A 68 5.03 -7.77 -17.52
C PRO A 68 4.78 -6.70 -18.59
N ASN A 69 5.76 -5.84 -18.84
CA ASN A 69 5.79 -5.18 -20.14
C ASN A 69 5.58 -6.31 -21.17
N GLY A 70 4.47 -6.27 -21.90
CA GLY A 70 4.24 -7.22 -22.98
C GLY A 70 5.50 -7.20 -23.85
N PRO A 71 5.92 -8.33 -24.42
CA PRO A 71 7.04 -8.35 -25.36
C PRO A 71 6.66 -7.55 -26.61
N GLU A 72 6.76 -6.22 -26.53
CA GLU A 72 6.78 -5.30 -27.64
C GLU A 72 8.16 -5.44 -28.28
N ALA A 73 8.29 -6.52 -29.05
CA ALA A 73 8.68 -6.47 -30.44
C ALA A 73 9.57 -5.29 -30.87
N GLN A 74 10.71 -5.09 -30.21
CA GLN A 74 11.88 -4.46 -30.84
C GLN A 74 12.56 -5.52 -31.72
N LYS A 75 11.78 -6.09 -32.64
CA LYS A 75 12.24 -6.94 -33.74
C LYS A 75 11.87 -6.21 -35.03
N GLY A 76 12.83 -5.41 -35.48
CA GLY A 76 12.83 -4.67 -36.74
C GLY A 76 14.19 -3.99 -36.86
N THR A 77 15.30 -4.73 -36.87
CA THR A 77 16.00 -5.14 -38.10
C THR A 77 15.99 -4.07 -39.19
N GLY A 78 17.17 -3.51 -39.46
CA GLY A 78 17.50 -2.90 -40.74
C GLY A 78 18.11 -1.52 -40.61
N ASN A 79 19.43 -1.47 -40.36
CA ASN A 79 20.24 -0.38 -40.87
C ASN A 79 20.76 -0.82 -42.25
N PRO A 80 20.25 -0.26 -43.37
CA PRO A 80 20.88 -0.43 -44.67
C PRO A 80 21.37 0.90 -45.25
N GLU A 81 22.05 1.75 -44.48
CA GLU A 81 22.67 2.94 -45.10
C GLU A 81 24.08 3.24 -44.56
N ALA A 82 24.96 2.26 -44.77
CA ALA A 82 26.36 2.52 -45.04
C ALA A 82 26.56 2.43 -46.56
N THR A 83 26.43 3.54 -47.28
CA THR A 83 26.96 3.66 -48.65
C THR A 83 27.92 4.84 -48.70
N PRO A 84 29.23 4.62 -48.86
CA PRO A 84 30.18 5.67 -49.16
C PRO A 84 30.18 5.91 -50.68
N ARG A 85 29.78 7.11 -51.12
CA ARG A 85 30.24 7.73 -52.36
C ARG A 85 30.29 9.24 -52.20
#